data_AF-A0A7S3CHX4-F1
#
_entry.id   AF-A0A7S3CHX4-F1
#
_cell.length_a   1.000
_cell.length_b   1.000
_cell.length_c   1.000
_cell.angle_alpha   90.00
_cell.angle_beta   90.00
_cell.angle_gamma   90.00
#
_symmetry.space_group_name_H-M   'P 1'
#
loop_
_entity.id
_entity.type
_entity.pdbx_description
1 polymer ?
#
loop_
_entity_poly.entity_id
_entity_poly.type
_entity_poly.pdbx_seq_one_letter_code
_entity_poly.pdbx_strand_id
1 'polypeptide(L)'
;MNFYKLYQEFDGFQATQEYNDGNIESAIRMHEGDGLPGFPSVDVVIYLINPQLEKLRDPALELIQDTYQQLEQIAHNIVDKIFQRFPTMIPEIMEIIVRILSKERDRAREVVEAIIDSEQNYLFTNDTDYRENRTDIVQNEVAVQ
;
A
#
# COMPACT_ATOMS: atom_id res chain seq x y z
N MET A 1 -18.42 -7.57 -8.96
CA MET A 1 -17.23 -6.71 -8.89
C MET A 1 -16.06 -7.39 -9.58
N ASN A 2 -15.31 -6.68 -10.41
CA ASN A 2 -13.99 -7.12 -10.85
C ASN A 2 -12.96 -6.54 -9.87
N PHE A 3 -12.57 -7.29 -8.84
CA PHE A 3 -11.34 -7.00 -8.09
C PHE A 3 -10.12 -6.86 -9.01
N TYR A 4 -10.21 -7.40 -10.23
CA TYR A 4 -9.29 -7.21 -11.36
C TYR A 4 -9.05 -5.75 -11.79
N LYS A 5 -9.76 -4.76 -11.24
CA LYS A 5 -9.54 -3.33 -11.53
C LYS A 5 -8.95 -2.55 -10.36
N LEU A 6 -8.63 -3.20 -9.25
CA LEU A 6 -7.99 -2.54 -8.13
C LEU A 6 -6.66 -1.93 -8.59
N TYR A 7 -6.47 -0.65 -8.31
CA TYR A 7 -5.33 0.15 -8.78
C TYR A 7 -5.17 0.29 -10.30
N GLN A 8 -6.18 -0.08 -11.11
CA GLN A 8 -6.09 0.07 -12.57
C GLN A 8 -5.95 1.55 -13.00
N GLU A 9 -6.45 2.48 -12.20
CA GLU A 9 -6.24 3.92 -12.39
C GLU A 9 -4.80 4.38 -12.16
N PHE A 10 -3.98 3.55 -11.50
CA PHE A 10 -2.56 3.76 -11.32
C PHE A 10 -1.71 3.00 -12.36
N ASP A 11 -2.33 2.39 -13.37
CA ASP A 11 -1.59 1.80 -14.49
C ASP A 11 -0.83 2.91 -15.25
N GLY A 12 0.49 2.75 -15.34
CA GLY A 12 1.39 3.78 -15.88
C GLY A 12 1.58 5.03 -14.98
N PHE A 13 1.06 5.02 -13.75
CA PHE A 13 1.24 6.14 -12.83
C PHE A 13 2.68 6.21 -12.33
N GLN A 14 3.27 7.40 -12.42
CA GLN A 14 4.59 7.67 -11.90
C GLN A 14 4.46 8.22 -10.48
N ALA A 15 4.71 7.37 -9.47
CA ALA A 15 4.55 7.72 -8.06
C ALA A 15 5.37 8.97 -7.65
N THR A 16 6.53 9.20 -8.28
CA THR A 16 7.41 10.33 -7.96
C THR A 16 7.28 11.52 -8.91
N GLN A 17 6.25 11.57 -9.77
CA GLN A 17 6.10 12.61 -10.79
C GLN A 17 5.95 14.04 -10.23
N GLU A 18 5.62 14.17 -8.95
CA GLU A 18 5.51 15.47 -8.27
C GLU A 18 6.87 16.06 -7.88
N TYR A 19 7.93 15.25 -7.90
CA TYR A 19 9.27 15.69 -7.58
C TYR A 19 9.99 16.20 -8.83
N ASN A 20 10.53 17.42 -8.72
CA ASN A 20 11.47 17.97 -9.68
C ASN A 20 12.88 18.05 -9.09
N ASP A 21 13.86 18.41 -9.93
CA ASP A 21 15.27 18.55 -9.52
C ASP A 21 15.45 19.50 -8.34
N GLY A 22 14.64 20.56 -8.23
CA GLY A 22 14.66 21.47 -7.09
C GLY A 22 14.22 20.82 -5.78
N ASN A 23 13.24 19.90 -5.81
CA ASN A 23 12.86 19.10 -4.65
C ASN A 23 13.99 18.15 -4.23
N ILE A 24 14.65 17.52 -5.20
CA ILE A 24 15.76 16.60 -4.96
C ILE A 24 16.97 17.35 -4.39
N GLU A 25 17.35 18.48 -4.97
CA GLU A 25 18.42 19.34 -4.45
C GLU A 25 18.13 19.82 -3.02
N SER A 26 16.88 20.18 -2.73
CA SER A 26 16.46 20.59 -1.39
C SER A 26 16.62 19.43 -0.40
N ALA A 27 16.17 18.22 -0.76
CA ALA A 27 16.34 17.03 0.06
C ALA A 27 17.83 16.70 0.30
N ILE A 28 18.67 16.82 -0.73
CA ILE A 28 20.13 16.62 -0.60
C ILE A 28 20.71 17.62 0.40
N ARG A 29 20.43 18.92 0.27
CA ARG A 29 20.95 19.95 1.19
C ARG A 29 20.48 19.75 2.64
N MET A 30 19.25 19.25 2.83
CA MET A 30 18.72 18.96 4.17
C MET A 30 19.44 17.80 4.86
N HIS A 31 20.04 16.88 4.09
CA HIS A 31 20.70 15.68 4.59
C HIS A 31 22.21 15.62 4.26
N GLU A 32 22.80 16.69 3.71
CA GLU A 32 24.24 16.81 3.41
C GLU A 32 25.11 16.81 4.68
N GLY A 33 24.56 17.25 5.81
CA GLY A 33 25.28 17.32 7.09
C GLY A 33 25.64 15.95 7.69
N ASP A 34 24.97 14.88 7.25
CA ASP A 34 25.17 13.52 7.75
C ASP A 34 26.01 12.65 6.79
N GLY A 35 26.36 13.16 5.61
CA GLY A 35 27.03 12.42 4.53
C GLY A 35 28.47 12.85 4.23
N LEU A 36 29.19 12.00 3.48
CA LEU A 36 30.49 12.36 2.90
C LEU A 36 30.28 13.41 1.79
N PRO A 37 31.09 14.49 1.75
CA PRO A 37 30.97 15.50 0.69
C PRO A 37 31.02 14.88 -0.70
N GLY A 38 30.02 15.18 -1.54
CA GLY A 38 29.90 14.64 -2.90
C GLY A 38 29.16 13.30 -3.03
N PHE A 39 28.69 12.72 -1.92
CA PHE A 39 27.87 11.51 -1.91
C PHE A 39 26.53 11.76 -1.20
N PRO A 40 25.38 11.57 -1.88
CA PRO A 40 24.08 11.70 -1.22
C PRO A 40 23.87 10.61 -0.17
N SER A 41 23.31 10.98 0.99
CA SER A 41 22.93 10.00 2.02
C SER A 41 21.73 9.17 1.55
N VAL A 42 21.62 7.93 2.06
CA VAL A 42 20.40 7.09 1.93
C VAL A 42 19.18 7.80 2.51
N ASP A 43 19.38 8.67 3.51
CA ASP A 43 18.29 9.45 4.12
C ASP A 43 17.57 10.35 3.11
N VAL A 44 18.25 10.82 2.06
CA VAL A 44 17.62 11.57 0.96
C VAL A 44 16.57 10.72 0.25
N VAL A 45 16.90 9.45 -0.01
CA VAL A 45 15.99 8.51 -0.68
C VAL A 45 14.81 8.18 0.22
N ILE A 46 15.06 7.90 1.51
CA ILE A 46 14.00 7.64 2.49
C ILE A 46 13.06 8.84 2.61
N TYR A 47 13.61 10.05 2.69
CA TYR A 47 12.86 11.30 2.78
C TYR A 47 11.91 11.50 1.59
N LEU A 48 12.34 11.14 0.39
CA LEU A 48 11.53 11.27 -0.83
C LEU A 48 10.54 10.10 -1.02
N ILE A 49 10.88 8.88 -0.61
CA ILE A 49 10.04 7.70 -0.84
C ILE A 49 8.94 7.57 0.22
N ASN A 50 9.23 7.81 1.50
CA ASN A 50 8.27 7.58 2.58
C ASN A 50 6.95 8.34 2.39
N PRO A 51 6.93 9.62 1.96
CA PRO A 51 5.68 10.31 1.65
C PRO A 51 4.87 9.65 0.52
N GLN A 52 5.50 9.01 -0.46
CA GLN A 52 4.79 8.27 -1.50
C GLN A 52 4.18 6.99 -0.97
N LEU A 53 4.90 6.26 -0.12
CA LEU A 53 4.39 5.04 0.51
C LEU A 53 3.20 5.34 1.43
N GLU A 54 3.25 6.45 2.17
CA GLU A 54 2.14 6.85 3.07
C GLU A 54 0.84 7.12 2.31
N LYS A 55 0.90 7.62 1.07
CA LYS A 55 -0.30 7.83 0.22
C LYS A 55 -1.06 6.53 -0.08
N LEU A 56 -0.44 5.36 0.08
CA LEU A 56 -1.10 4.07 -0.12
C LEU A 56 -2.01 3.67 1.05
N ARG A 57 -1.88 4.32 2.22
CA ARG A 57 -2.63 3.96 3.43
C ARG A 57 -4.12 4.14 3.27
N ASP A 58 -4.56 5.35 2.92
CA ASP A 58 -6.00 5.65 2.83
C ASP A 58 -6.71 4.77 1.79
N PRO A 59 -6.22 4.61 0.54
CA PRO A 59 -6.86 3.72 -0.44
C PRO A 59 -6.95 2.26 0.03
N ALA A 60 -5.93 1.77 0.74
CA ALA A 60 -5.93 0.41 1.26
C ALA A 60 -6.98 0.22 2.37
N LEU A 61 -7.14 1.21 3.25
CA LEU A 61 -8.15 1.18 4.32
C LEU A 61 -9.58 1.33 3.77
N GLU A 62 -9.77 2.18 2.78
CA GLU A 62 -11.05 2.33 2.07
C GLU A 62 -11.47 1.01 1.41
N LEU A 63 -10.53 0.32 0.74
CA LEU A 63 -10.80 -0.99 0.15
C LEU A 63 -11.29 -2.03 1.16
N ILE A 64 -10.70 -2.07 2.35
CA ILE A 64 -11.12 -2.98 3.43
C ILE A 64 -12.56 -2.68 3.84
N GLN A 65 -12.90 -1.39 3.96
CA GLN A 65 -14.24 -0.96 4.34
C GLN A 65 -15.27 -1.28 3.26
N ASP A 66 -14.95 -1.05 1.99
CA ASP A 66 -15.80 -1.40 0.84
C ASP A 66 -16.03 -2.92 0.74
N THR A 67 -14.98 -3.70 0.99
CA THR A 67 -15.06 -5.16 1.00
C THR A 67 -15.97 -5.64 2.13
N TYR A 68 -15.84 -5.06 3.33
CA TYR A 68 -16.70 -5.36 4.47
C TYR A 68 -18.19 -5.09 4.15
N GLN A 69 -18.51 -3.92 3.60
CA GLN A 69 -19.89 -3.55 3.23
C GLN A 69 -20.49 -4.53 2.22
N GLN A 70 -19.71 -4.96 1.22
CA GLN A 70 -20.16 -5.95 0.25
C GLN A 70 -20.39 -7.32 0.88
N LEU A 71 -19.50 -7.77 1.77
CA LEU A 71 -19.67 -9.03 2.49
C LEU A 71 -20.93 -9.02 3.34
N GLU A 72 -21.22 -7.92 4.03
CA GLU A 72 -22.43 -7.73 4.82
C GLU A 72 -23.69 -7.78 3.93
N GLN A 73 -23.68 -7.09 2.79
CA GLN A 73 -24.80 -7.11 1.84
C GLN A 73 -25.04 -8.53 1.27
N ILE A 74 -23.97 -9.25 0.93
CA ILE A 74 -24.07 -10.64 0.45
C ILE A 74 -24.63 -11.54 1.57
N ALA A 75 -24.16 -11.37 2.81
CA ALA A 75 -24.66 -12.11 3.96
C ALA A 75 -26.16 -11.89 4.17
N HIS A 76 -26.63 -10.65 4.13
CA HIS A 76 -28.07 -10.32 4.20
C HIS A 76 -28.87 -11.07 3.14
N ASN A 77 -28.43 -10.99 1.87
CA ASN A 77 -29.10 -11.67 0.76
C ASN A 77 -29.16 -13.20 0.91
N ILE A 78 -28.13 -13.81 1.52
CA ILE A 78 -28.08 -15.26 1.78
C ILE A 78 -29.03 -15.62 2.93
N VAL A 79 -28.96 -14.88 4.04
CA VAL A 79 -29.77 -15.15 5.23
C VAL A 79 -31.25 -14.98 4.93
N ASP A 80 -31.65 -13.91 4.22
CA ASP A 80 -33.05 -13.68 3.84
C ASP A 80 -33.60 -14.85 3.01
N LYS A 81 -32.81 -15.40 2.08
CA LYS A 81 -33.23 -16.54 1.24
C LYS A 81 -33.33 -17.85 2.02
N ILE A 82 -32.37 -18.12 2.90
CA ILE A 82 -32.32 -19.38 3.67
C ILE A 82 -33.40 -19.39 4.75
N PHE A 83 -33.55 -18.30 5.48
CA PHE A 83 -34.45 -18.17 6.63
C PHE A 83 -35.81 -17.56 6.28
N GLN A 84 -36.18 -17.47 5.00
CA GLN A 84 -37.48 -16.94 4.57
C GLN A 84 -38.70 -17.58 5.26
N ARG A 85 -38.60 -18.86 5.66
CA ARG A 85 -39.67 -19.59 6.39
C ARG A 85 -39.65 -19.36 7.90
N PHE A 86 -38.57 -18.79 8.43
CA PHE A 86 -38.35 -18.50 9.84
C PHE A 86 -37.83 -17.05 10.01
N PRO A 87 -38.63 -16.04 9.62
CA PRO A 87 -38.17 -14.65 9.57
C PRO A 87 -37.71 -14.10 10.92
N THR A 88 -38.21 -14.66 12.02
CA THR A 88 -37.79 -14.29 13.38
C THR A 88 -36.33 -14.65 13.70
N MET A 89 -35.72 -15.59 12.96
CA MET A 89 -34.33 -16.01 13.14
C MET A 89 -33.34 -15.15 12.37
N ILE A 90 -33.78 -14.43 11.33
CA ILE A 90 -32.94 -13.57 10.48
C ILE A 90 -32.11 -12.56 11.31
N PRO A 91 -32.71 -11.74 12.21
CA PRO A 91 -31.94 -10.75 12.95
C PRO A 91 -30.86 -11.38 13.85
N GLU A 92 -31.17 -12.49 14.52
CA GLU A 92 -30.24 -13.21 15.40
C GLU A 92 -29.03 -13.75 14.64
N ILE A 93 -29.26 -14.34 13.46
CA ILE A 93 -28.18 -14.86 12.62
C ILE A 93 -27.35 -13.73 12.03
N MET A 94 -28.00 -12.66 11.56
CA MET A 94 -27.31 -11.49 11.02
C MET A 94 -26.42 -10.84 12.08
N GLU A 95 -26.86 -10.72 13.34
CA GLU A 95 -26.05 -10.18 14.42
C GLU A 95 -24.75 -10.97 14.61
N ILE A 96 -24.83 -12.31 14.61
CA ILE A 96 -23.66 -13.18 14.75
C ILE A 96 -22.70 -12.98 13.57
N ILE A 97 -23.22 -12.91 12.34
CA ILE A 97 -22.41 -12.73 11.14
C ILE A 97 -21.71 -11.37 11.16
N VAL A 98 -22.46 -10.28 11.39
CA VAL A 98 -21.92 -8.92 11.43
C VAL A 98 -20.84 -8.80 12.51
N ARG A 99 -21.04 -9.42 13.67
CA ARG A 99 -20.02 -9.45 14.73
C ARG A 99 -18.72 -10.11 14.28
N ILE A 100 -18.80 -11.23 13.56
CA ILE A 100 -17.61 -11.92 13.04
C ILE A 100 -16.95 -11.10 11.93
N LEU A 101 -17.73 -10.59 10.97
CA LEU A 101 -17.20 -9.77 9.88
C LEU A 101 -16.50 -8.51 10.39
N SER A 102 -17.06 -7.85 11.40
CA SER A 102 -16.45 -6.65 12.01
C SER A 102 -15.11 -6.97 12.65
N LYS A 103 -15.03 -8.10 13.38
CA LYS A 103 -13.79 -8.56 13.98
C LYS A 103 -12.71 -8.85 12.93
N GLU A 104 -13.07 -9.54 11.85
CA GLU A 104 -12.11 -9.86 10.79
C GLU A 104 -11.70 -8.61 9.98
N ARG A 105 -12.61 -7.65 9.79
CA ARG A 105 -12.28 -6.34 9.19
C ARG A 105 -11.23 -5.60 10.01
N ASP A 106 -11.41 -5.55 11.33
CA ASP A 106 -10.47 -4.83 12.20
C ASP A 106 -9.11 -5.53 12.24
N ARG A 107 -9.10 -6.87 12.25
CA ARG A 107 -7.86 -7.64 12.09
C ARG A 107 -7.18 -7.39 10.75
N ALA A 108 -7.94 -7.32 9.66
CA ALA A 108 -7.38 -7.04 8.33
C ALA A 108 -6.77 -5.64 8.27
N ARG A 109 -7.41 -4.65 8.91
CA ARG A 109 -6.86 -3.29 9.06
C ARG A 109 -5.50 -3.31 9.75
N GLU A 110 -5.41 -3.95 10.91
CA GLU A 110 -4.14 -4.05 11.67
C GLU A 110 -3.02 -4.68 10.84
N VAL A 111 -3.30 -5.73 10.07
CA VAL A 111 -2.29 -6.38 9.22
C VAL A 111 -1.85 -5.47 8.08
N VAL A 112 -2.78 -4.79 7.41
CA VAL A 112 -2.45 -3.91 6.28
C VAL A 112 -1.66 -2.69 6.75
N GLU A 113 -2.03 -2.08 7.88
CA GLU A 113 -1.26 -1.00 8.48
C GLU A 113 0.17 -1.47 8.84
N ALA A 114 0.31 -2.65 9.44
CA ALA A 114 1.62 -3.21 9.77
C ALA A 114 2.49 -3.48 8.53
N ILE A 115 1.89 -3.84 7.39
CA ILE A 115 2.61 -4.00 6.12
C ILE A 115 3.13 -2.64 5.65
N ILE A 116 2.28 -1.62 5.60
CA ILE A 116 2.69 -0.27 5.16
C ILE A 116 3.80 0.28 6.05
N ASP A 117 3.66 0.13 7.36
CA ASP A 117 4.68 0.56 8.32
C ASP A 117 6.00 -0.21 8.14
N SER A 118 5.95 -1.49 7.74
CA SER A 118 7.14 -2.29 7.45
C SER A 118 7.87 -1.78 6.20
N GLU A 119 7.13 -1.44 5.14
CA GLU A 119 7.70 -0.91 3.89
C GLU A 119 8.36 0.47 4.07
N GLN A 120 7.85 1.31 4.99
CA GLN A 120 8.42 2.63 5.26
C GLN A 120 9.70 2.60 6.11
N ASN A 121 9.85 1.58 6.96
CA ASN A 121 10.95 1.50 7.91
C ASN A 121 12.19 0.81 7.34
N TYR A 122 12.05 0.04 6.26
CA TYR A 122 13.16 -0.71 5.67
C TYR A 122 13.13 -0.71 4.15
N LEU A 123 14.03 0.08 3.54
CA LEU A 123 14.22 0.08 2.09
C LEU A 123 15.17 -1.06 1.67
N PHE A 124 14.63 -2.13 1.10
CA PHE A 124 15.42 -3.25 0.61
C PHE A 124 15.90 -3.04 -0.83
N THR A 125 17.11 -2.49 -0.98
CA THR A 125 17.71 -2.23 -2.31
C THR A 125 18.38 -3.43 -2.96
N ASN A 126 18.41 -4.58 -2.27
CA ASN A 126 19.00 -5.83 -2.78
C ASN A 126 17.99 -6.72 -3.52
N ASP A 127 16.77 -6.25 -3.71
CA ASP A 127 15.74 -6.96 -4.47
C ASP A 127 16.19 -7.24 -5.92
N THR A 128 15.80 -8.40 -6.44
CA THR A 128 16.26 -8.86 -7.77
C THR A 128 15.68 -7.98 -8.87
N ASP A 129 14.40 -7.58 -8.75
CA ASP A 129 13.76 -6.72 -9.74
C ASP A 129 14.35 -5.31 -9.70
N TYR A 130 14.64 -4.77 -8.51
CA TYR A 130 15.33 -3.47 -8.38
C TYR A 130 16.72 -3.48 -9.01
N ARG A 131 17.48 -4.56 -8.82
CA ARG A 131 18.84 -4.71 -9.37
C ARG A 131 18.87 -4.92 -10.87
N GLU A 132 17.93 -5.69 -11.42
CA GLU A 132 17.91 -6.04 -12.84
C GLU A 132 17.32 -4.92 -13.70
N ASN A 133 16.27 -4.24 -13.23
CA ASN A 133 15.56 -3.20 -13.99
C ASN A 133 16.21 -1.80 -13.98
N ARG A 134 17.33 -1.61 -13.28
CA ARG A 134 18.07 -0.32 -13.20
C ARG A 134 19.48 -0.37 -13.80
N THR A 135 19.76 -1.39 -14.62
CA THR A 135 21.05 -1.59 -15.32
C THR A 135 21.37 -0.50 -16.34
N ASP A 136 20.40 0.34 -16.69
CA ASP A 136 20.52 1.53 -17.54
C ASP A 136 21.13 2.76 -16.82
N ILE A 137 20.97 2.85 -15.50
CA ILE A 137 21.53 3.94 -14.68
C ILE A 137 22.98 3.65 -14.30
N VAL A 138 23.30 2.39 -14.02
CA VAL A 138 24.68 1.93 -13.77
C VAL A 138 25.31 1.60 -15.11
N GLN A 139 25.78 2.62 -15.84
CA GLN A 139 26.71 2.36 -16.94
C GLN A 139 27.90 1.59 -16.34
N ASN A 140 28.06 0.33 -16.76
CA ASN A 140 29.25 -0.44 -16.45
C ASN A 140 30.45 0.44 -16.81
N GLU A 141 31.18 0.93 -15.80
CA GLU A 141 32.47 1.56 -16.00
C GLU A 141 33.29 0.56 -16.80
N VAL A 142 33.51 0.88 -18.07
CA VAL A 142 34.35 0.10 -18.96
C VAL A 142 35.72 0.12 -18.30
N ALA A 143 36.11 -1.02 -17.72
CA ALA A 143 37.46 -1.25 -17.25
C ALA A 143 38.39 -1.02 -18.45
N VAL A 144 39.02 0.16 -18.46
CA VAL A 144 40.09 0.49 -19.40
C VAL A 144 41.24 -0.44 -19.06
N GLN A 145 41.45 -1.45 -19.91
CA GLN A 145 42.65 -2.29 -19.93
C GLN A 145 43.87 -1.49 -20.40
#